data_AF-A0A4V0WXM0-F1
#
_entry.id   AF-A0A4V0WXM0-F1
#
_cell.length_a   1.000
_cell.length_b   1.000
_cell.length_c   1.000
_cell.angle_alpha   90.00
_cell.angle_beta   90.00
_cell.angle_gamma   90.00
#
_symmetry.space_group_name_H-M   'P 1'
#
loop_
_entity.id
_entity.type
_entity.pdbx_description
1 polymer ?
#
loop_
_entity_poly.entity_id
_entity_poly.type
_entity_poly.pdbx_seq_one_letter_code
_entity_poly.pdbx_strand_id
1 'polypeptide(L)' 'MTLTFQYSRALVWIDDLALENDPHAYDLCEQHGRRLTVPGGWRMEDRRDRFRLIVPNRLAG' A
#
# COMPACT_ATOMS: atom_id res chain seq x y z
N MET A 1 -1.69 6.28 4.69
CA MET A 1 -1.28 5.02 4.04
C MET A 1 -0.20 4.40 4.88
N THR A 2 -0.12 3.09 4.89
CA THR A 2 0.80 2.38 5.77
C THR A 2 1.76 1.56 4.92
N LEU A 3 3.06 1.67 5.23
CA LEU A 3 4.14 1.02 4.51
C LEU A 3 4.78 -0.07 5.36
N THR A 4 4.83 -1.28 4.82
CA THR A 4 5.45 -2.42 5.48
C THR A 4 6.63 -2.91 4.65
N PHE A 5 7.79 -3.05 5.29
CA PHE A 5 9.01 -3.56 4.66
C PHE A 5 9.25 -5.01 5.04
N GLN A 6 9.31 -5.89 4.05
CA GLN A 6 9.74 -7.27 4.22
C GLN A 6 11.15 -7.45 3.66
N TYR A 7 12.14 -7.14 4.50
CA TYR A 7 13.56 -7.19 4.16
C TYR A 7 14.00 -8.56 3.62
N SER A 8 13.50 -9.66 4.19
CA SER A 8 13.87 -11.02 3.79
C SER A 8 13.54 -11.37 2.33
N ARG A 9 12.57 -10.67 1.73
CA ARG A 9 12.11 -10.92 0.35
C ARG A 9 12.33 -9.70 -0.56
N ALA A 10 12.96 -8.64 -0.07
CA ALA A 10 13.03 -7.35 -0.73
C ALA A 10 11.65 -6.89 -1.25
N LEU A 11 10.63 -6.99 -0.39
CA LEU A 11 9.26 -6.57 -0.71
C LEU A 11 8.85 -5.36 0.12
N VAL A 12 8.07 -4.49 -0.50
CA VAL A 12 7.42 -3.36 0.14
C VAL A 12 5.92 -3.42 -0.15
N TRP A 13 5.10 -3.33 0.90
CA TRP A 13 3.65 -3.26 0.77
C TRP A 13 3.16 -1.87 1.12
N ILE A 14 2.21 -1.37 0.33
CA ILE A 14 1.49 -0.15 0.60
C ILE A 14 0.02 -0.50 0.83
N ASP A 15 -0.44 -0.28 2.05
CA ASP A 15 -1.83 -0.48 2.46
C ASP A 15 -2.49 0.87 2.78
N ASP A 16 -3.81 0.86 2.95
CA ASP A 16 -4.54 2.01 3.47
C ASP A 16 -4.03 2.36 4.88
N LEU A 17 -4.38 3.56 5.37
CA LEU A 17 -3.95 3.96 6.71
C LEU A 17 -4.46 2.94 7.74
N ALA A 18 -3.52 2.26 8.41
CA ALA A 18 -3.83 1.30 9.44
C ALA A 18 -4.50 2.00 10.63
N LEU A 19 -5.51 1.34 11.20
CA LEU A 19 -6.19 1.80 12.41
C LEU A 19 -5.34 1.56 13.67
N GLU A 20 -4.48 0.54 13.63
CA GLU A 20 -3.59 0.16 14.71
C GLU A 20 -2.16 0.57 14.39
N ASN A 21 -1.45 1.07 15.40
CA ASN A 21 -0.06 1.46 15.28
C ASN A 21 0.82 0.20 15.39
N ASP A 22 1.34 -0.26 14.26
CA ASP A 22 2.25 -1.40 14.21
C ASP A 22 3.71 -0.91 14.16
N PRO A 23 4.61 -1.40 15.04
CA PRO A 23 6.00 -0.94 15.10
C PRO A 23 6.84 -1.32 13.87
N HIS A 24 6.38 -2.26 13.05
CA HIS A 24 7.00 -2.68 11.79
C HIS A 24 6.39 -1.98 10.56
N ALA A 25 5.44 -1.08 10.78
CA ALA A 25 4.77 -0.33 9.74
C ALA A 25 5.02 1.17 9.88
N TYR A 26 5.11 1.86 8.74
CA TYR A 26 5.32 3.30 8.67
C TYR A 26 4.08 3.98 8.12
N ASP A 27 3.39 4.75 8.96
CA ASP A 27 2.27 5.57 8.54
C ASP A 27 2.77 6.82 7.84
N LEU A 28 2.45 6.93 6.54
CA LEU A 28 2.75 8.08 5.71
C LEU A 28 1.46 8.76 5.26
N CYS A 29 1.47 10.09 5.18
CA CYS A 29 0.41 10.82 4.51
C CYS A 29 0.47 10.59 2.98
N GLU A 30 -0.62 10.88 2.27
CA GLU A 30 -0.70 10.67 0.82
C GLU A 30 0.44 11.33 0.03
N GLN A 31 0.83 12.54 0.45
CA GLN A 31 1.90 13.28 -0.19
C GLN A 31 3.26 12.56 -0.07
N HIS A 32 3.56 12.00 1.10
CA HIS A 32 4.82 11.28 1.33
C HIS A 32 4.87 9.97 0.56
N GLY A 33 3.78 9.20 0.52
CA GLY A 33 3.79 7.95 -0.23
C GLY A 33 3.79 8.12 -1.75
N ARG A 34 3.27 9.23 -2.29
CA ARG A 34 3.41 9.55 -3.73
C ARG A 34 4.86 9.86 -4.14
N ARG A 35 5.68 10.31 -3.20
CA ARG A 35 7.11 10.62 -3.42
C ARG A 35 8.03 9.48 -3.03
N LEU A 36 7.51 8.48 -2.32
CA LEU A 36 8.29 7.34 -1.90
C LEU A 36 8.69 6.51 -3.13
N THR A 37 9.99 6.28 -3.27
CA THR A 37 10.55 5.38 -4.27
C THR A 37 11.24 4.25 -3.54
N VAL A 38 10.91 3.01 -3.89
CA VAL A 38 11.58 1.84 -3.31
C VAL A 38 13.00 1.70 -3.88
N PRO A 39 13.96 1.19 -3.09
CA PRO A 39 15.29 0.91 -3.60
C PRO A 39 15.24 -0.07 -4.77
N GLY A 40 16.13 0.14 -5.76
CA GLY A 40 16.19 -0.69 -6.96
C GLY A 40 16.37 -2.17 -6.64
N GLY A 41 15.56 -3.02 -7.27
CA GLY A 41 15.54 -4.47 -7.02
C GLY A 41 14.50 -4.93 -5.99
N TRP A 42 13.82 -4.01 -5.32
CA TRP A 42 12.70 -4.33 -4.44
C TRP A 42 11.39 -4.38 -5.22
N ARG A 43 10.49 -5.30 -4.86
CA ARG A 43 9.14 -5.32 -5.41
C ARG A 43 8.23 -4.50 -4.50
N MET A 44 7.56 -3.51 -5.08
CA MET A 44 6.49 -2.78 -4.43
C MET A 44 5.15 -3.39 -4.84
N GLU A 45 4.28 -3.64 -3.87
CA GLU A 45 2.90 -4.03 -4.13
C GLU A 45 1.94 -3.06 -3.44
N ASP A 46 1.16 -2.36 -4.25
CA ASP A 46 0.07 -1.50 -3.77
C ASP A 46 -1.16 -2.38 -3.51
N ARG A 47 -1.55 -2.46 -2.25
CA ARG A 47 -2.69 -3.26 -1.77
C ARG A 47 -3.97 -2.44 -1.66
N ARG A 48 -3.87 -1.11 -1.75
CA ARG A 48 -5.00 -0.18 -1.75
C ARG A 48 -5.86 -0.35 -3.00
N ASP A 49 -5.23 -0.62 -4.15
CA ASP A 49 -5.97 -0.77 -5.42
C ASP A 49 -6.77 -2.09 -5.52
N ARG A 50 -6.42 -3.12 -4.72
CA ARG A 50 -7.12 -4.42 -4.74
C ARG A 50 -8.60 -4.33 -4.40
N PHE A 51 -9.03 -3.30 -3.66
CA PHE A 51 -10.44 -3.08 -3.34
C PHE A 51 -11.24 -2.39 -4.45
N ARG A 52 -10.60 -1.75 -5.44
CA ARG A 52 -11.28 -1.02 -6.53
C ARG A 52 -11.74 -1.89 -7.68
N LEU A 53 -11.20 -3.10 -7.80
CA LEU A 53 -11.57 -4.06 -8.86
C LEU A 53 -12.81 -4.89 -8.53
N ILE A 54 -13.35 -4.79 -7.29
CA ILE A 54 -14.60 -5.45 -6.89
C ILE A 54 -15.72 -4.39 -6.78
N VAL A 55 -15.98 -3.69 -7.87
CA VAL A 55 -17.29 -3.08 -8.12
C VAL A 55 -17.72 -3.52 -9.51
N PRO A 56 -18.44 -4.65 -9.64
CA PRO A 56 -19.15 -4.94 -10.87
C PRO A 56 -20.21 -3.85 -11.04
N ASN A 57 -19.94 -2.92 -11.94
CA ASN A 57 -20.87 -1.89 -12.36
C ASN A 57 -22.21 -2.54 -12.76
N ARG A 58 -23.26 -2.35 -11.95
CA ARG A 58 -24.61 -2.80 -12.31
C ARG A 58 -25.69 -2.00 -11.61
N LEU A 59 -25.87 -0.74 -11.99
CA LEU A 59 -27.14 -0.02 -11.86
C LEU A 59 -27.32 0.91 -13.07
N ALA A 60 -27.57 0.31 -14.23
CA ALA A 60 -28.32 0.94 -15.30
C ALA A 60 -29.65 0.18 -15.38
N GLY A 61 -30.74 0.86 -15.02
CA GLY A 61 -32.11 0.35 -15.01
C GLY A 61 -33.05 1.47 -14.64
#